data_AF-A0A949DRW3-F1
#
_entry.id   AF-A0A949DRW3-F1
#
_cell.length_a   1.000
_cell.length_b   1.000
_cell.length_c   1.000
_cell.angle_alpha   90.00
_cell.angle_beta   90.00
_cell.angle_gamma   90.00
#
_symmetry.space_group_name_H-M   'P 1'
#
loop_
_entity.id
_entity.type
_entity.pdbx_description
1 polymer ?
#
loop_
_entity_poly.entity_id
_entity_poly.type
_entity_poly.pdbx_seq_one_letter_code
_entity_poly.pdbx_strand_id
1 'polypeptide(L)'
;DDARAALIEVVASELAKEAQERKSGVEKTADLLKRVNWFRAAKLGIGSATALALGLPPVGLLGEAFDLGKKIVDGHFDEDTAGDVEVTAEQVGKSASGLIKPKTKSSPPKEIHALRTSFEEALEEMGVTLVVLIDDLDRCLPETTISTLEAIRLLLFLKHTAFVIAADDQMIKHAVKHHFQGVDDALVTNYFDKLIQVPIRVPPLGTQEVRAYMMLLFIENSSLDAEEKEMIRGKVCEQLGKTWQGKRVDLPYLRTLNGRLSAELIARLDTADRLAPLMTSATGIAGNPRLIKRFLNALSIRMAMSRVQGVGVDESVLVKVLLFERCGDPKAYAALIKSVTESDQGKPSFLMDWEQKAIAGEDLNLKAPWDDPFIIEWLRLPPQLGDCDLRGVLYVSREHAPLITPEDRLTSEAVELLTALLEHPDMAGSIKDRLVSVPRPELSVIMDRLLARARQVQEWGVPPILEACLVVAEIDPPQGQRLAGFLSDRPGAQVKANIVPKIADQAWAKSVFSAWENDDEVSKPVKNAIKQRRKNGNISVK
;
A
#
# COMPACT_ATOMS: atom_id res chain seq x y z
N ASP A 1 23.08 2.52 22.04
CA ASP A 1 24.47 2.74 22.52
C ASP A 1 25.57 2.56 21.48
N ASP A 2 25.40 1.67 20.50
CA ASP A 2 26.33 1.50 19.36
C ASP A 2 26.28 2.66 18.34
N ALA A 3 25.09 3.18 18.06
CA ALA A 3 24.87 4.26 17.09
C ALA A 3 25.69 5.54 17.39
N ARG A 4 25.88 5.86 18.67
CA ARG A 4 26.71 7.00 19.11
C ARG A 4 28.19 6.83 18.76
N ALA A 5 28.73 5.65 19.00
CA ALA A 5 30.13 5.36 18.72
C ALA A 5 30.38 5.32 17.20
N ALA A 6 29.45 4.71 16.46
CA ALA A 6 29.48 4.67 15.00
C ALA A 6 29.43 6.08 14.39
N LEU A 7 28.52 6.96 14.85
CA LEU A 7 28.40 8.33 14.33
C LEU A 7 29.68 9.15 14.56
N ILE A 8 30.27 9.06 15.75
CA ILE A 8 31.53 9.78 16.07
C ILE A 8 32.70 9.24 15.21
N GLU A 9 32.75 7.94 14.96
CA GLU A 9 33.78 7.33 14.12
C GLU A 9 33.68 7.75 12.66
N VAL A 10 32.49 7.69 12.07
CA VAL A 10 32.27 8.09 10.67
C VAL A 10 32.72 9.53 10.48
N VAL A 11 32.31 10.41 11.40
CA VAL A 11 32.67 11.82 11.37
C VAL A 11 34.18 12.03 11.55
N ALA A 12 34.81 11.35 12.52
CA ALA A 12 36.26 11.47 12.76
C ALA A 12 37.09 10.91 11.60
N SER A 13 36.61 9.86 10.94
CA SER A 13 37.28 9.23 9.80
C SER A 13 37.23 10.13 8.57
N GLU A 14 36.06 10.71 8.26
CA GLU A 14 35.95 11.67 7.13
C GLU A 14 36.73 12.94 7.38
N LEU A 15 36.75 13.46 8.62
CA LEU A 15 37.62 14.58 8.96
C LEU A 15 39.10 14.25 8.75
N ALA A 16 39.54 13.05 9.10
CA ALA A 16 40.94 12.66 8.94
C ALA A 16 41.33 12.56 7.46
N LYS A 17 40.41 12.09 6.62
CA LYS A 17 40.60 12.04 5.17
C LYS A 17 40.72 13.45 4.58
N GLU A 18 39.80 14.34 4.91
CA GLU A 18 39.84 15.75 4.47
C GLU A 18 41.09 16.48 5.00
N ALA A 19 41.52 16.20 6.24
CA ALA A 19 42.75 16.77 6.80
C ALA A 19 43.99 16.36 6.00
N GLN A 20 44.07 15.10 5.57
CA GLN A 20 45.16 14.60 4.71
C GLN A 20 45.13 15.23 3.32
N GLU A 21 43.95 15.33 2.70
CA GLU A 21 43.79 15.93 1.37
C GLU A 21 44.19 17.41 1.37
N ARG A 22 43.82 18.15 2.43
CA ARG A 22 44.12 19.58 2.59
C ARG A 22 45.49 19.87 3.19
N LYS A 23 46.18 18.86 3.74
CA LYS A 23 47.43 19.00 4.51
C LYS A 23 47.34 20.01 5.66
N SER A 24 46.17 20.14 6.28
CA SER A 24 45.90 21.02 7.42
C SER A 24 45.19 20.22 8.52
N GLY A 25 45.51 20.46 9.80
CA GLY A 25 44.86 19.77 10.93
C GLY A 25 45.13 18.26 11.04
N VAL A 26 46.15 17.73 10.34
CA VAL A 26 46.44 16.28 10.28
C VAL A 26 46.76 15.71 11.66
N GLU A 27 47.57 16.42 12.46
CA GLU A 27 47.98 15.96 13.79
C GLU A 27 46.81 15.98 14.78
N LYS A 28 46.01 17.06 14.78
CA LYS A 28 44.80 17.19 15.59
C LYS A 28 43.76 16.13 15.28
N THR A 29 43.56 15.83 14.01
CA THR A 29 42.56 14.84 13.58
C THR A 29 43.03 13.40 13.85
N ALA A 30 44.34 13.13 13.77
CA ALA A 30 44.91 11.86 14.20
C ALA A 30 44.76 11.64 15.72
N ASP A 31 44.95 12.68 16.52
CA ASP A 31 44.73 12.62 17.97
C ASP A 31 43.26 12.48 18.33
N LEU A 32 42.36 13.10 17.57
CA LEU A 32 40.93 12.88 17.69
C LEU A 32 40.56 11.40 17.47
N LEU A 33 41.03 10.79 16.37
CA LEU A 33 40.79 9.37 16.06
C LEU A 33 41.29 8.44 17.18
N LYS A 34 42.48 8.70 17.74
CA LYS A 34 43.02 7.92 18.88
C LYS A 34 42.08 7.99 20.09
N ARG A 35 41.51 9.16 20.37
CA ARG A 35 40.57 9.35 21.49
C ARG A 35 39.23 8.64 21.24
N VAL A 36 38.74 8.66 20.01
CA VAL A 36 37.52 7.90 19.62
C VAL A 36 37.74 6.40 19.80
N ASN A 37 38.89 5.88 19.34
CA ASN A 37 39.24 4.46 19.50
C ASN A 37 39.42 4.06 20.98
N TRP A 38 40.03 4.92 21.80
CA TRP A 38 40.11 4.71 23.24
C TRP A 38 38.72 4.69 23.90
N PHE A 39 37.84 5.62 23.52
CA PHE A 39 36.46 5.68 24.03
C PHE A 39 35.69 4.39 23.71
N ARG A 40 35.89 3.80 22.52
CA ARG A 40 35.31 2.50 22.14
C ARG A 40 35.87 1.35 22.99
N ALA A 41 37.19 1.28 23.13
CA ALA A 41 37.85 0.24 23.92
C ALA A 41 37.43 0.29 25.40
N ALA A 42 37.29 1.49 25.96
CA ALA A 42 36.80 1.70 27.31
C ALA A 42 35.33 1.21 27.47
N LYS A 43 34.49 1.38 26.46
CA LYS A 43 33.07 0.97 26.49
C LYS A 43 32.90 -0.56 26.34
N LEU A 44 33.70 -1.19 25.49
CA LEU A 44 33.76 -2.66 25.38
C LEU A 44 34.23 -3.31 26.70
N GLY A 45 35.04 -2.62 27.50
CA GLY A 45 35.45 -3.06 28.84
C GLY A 45 34.39 -2.92 29.94
N ILE A 46 33.26 -2.22 29.70
CA ILE A 46 32.18 -2.04 30.70
C ILE A 46 31.20 -3.21 30.69
N GLY A 47 31.12 -3.98 29.59
CA GLY A 47 30.26 -5.17 29.49
C GLY A 47 30.57 -6.22 30.57
N SER A 48 31.84 -6.35 30.97
CA SER A 48 32.28 -7.26 32.04
C SER A 48 32.17 -6.66 33.44
N ALA A 49 32.22 -5.34 33.58
CA ALA A 49 32.15 -4.67 34.90
C ALA A 49 30.75 -4.72 35.52
N THR A 50 29.70 -4.73 34.70
CA THR A 50 28.30 -4.80 35.19
C THR A 50 27.98 -6.16 35.79
N ALA A 51 28.52 -7.26 35.22
CA ALA A 51 28.40 -8.60 35.79
C ALA A 51 29.11 -8.72 37.14
N LEU A 52 30.30 -8.11 37.27
CA LEU A 52 31.08 -8.07 38.52
C LEU A 52 30.41 -7.22 39.62
N ALA A 53 29.77 -6.10 39.27
CA ALA A 53 29.06 -5.26 40.23
C ALA A 53 27.75 -5.90 40.73
N LEU A 54 27.12 -6.77 39.92
CA LEU A 54 25.87 -7.48 40.25
C LEU A 54 26.12 -8.90 40.82
N GLY A 55 27.38 -9.31 40.98
CA GLY A 55 27.74 -10.63 41.53
C GLY A 55 27.39 -11.81 40.63
N LEU A 56 27.17 -11.58 39.33
CA LEU A 56 26.86 -12.63 38.35
C LEU A 56 28.16 -13.08 37.67
N PRO A 57 28.42 -14.39 37.51
CA PRO A 57 29.61 -14.88 36.83
C PRO A 57 29.64 -14.40 35.36
N PRO A 58 30.81 -14.00 34.82
CA PRO A 58 30.94 -13.55 33.45
C PRO A 58 30.78 -14.75 32.51
N VAL A 59 29.57 -14.98 32.01
CA VAL A 59 29.32 -16.00 30.98
C VAL A 59 29.44 -15.32 29.62
N GLY A 60 30.57 -15.53 28.94
CA GLY A 60 30.71 -15.28 27.51
C GLY A 60 32.00 -14.58 27.10
N LEU A 61 32.75 -15.23 26.18
CA LEU A 61 33.88 -14.73 25.39
C LEU A 61 35.30 -14.78 25.98
N LEU A 62 35.62 -15.81 26.78
CA LEU A 62 37.02 -16.22 27.02
C LEU A 62 37.17 -17.76 27.03
N GLY A 63 36.46 -18.45 26.12
CA GLY A 63 36.43 -19.92 26.07
C GLY A 63 37.66 -20.59 25.46
N GLU A 64 38.50 -19.89 24.70
CA GLU A 64 39.56 -20.56 23.92
C GLU A 64 40.99 -20.18 24.30
N ALA A 65 41.22 -19.01 24.94
CA ALA A 65 42.56 -18.60 25.36
C ALA A 65 42.95 -19.11 26.76
N PHE A 66 41.96 -19.35 27.64
CA PHE A 66 42.22 -19.80 29.00
C PHE A 66 42.52 -21.30 29.08
N ASP A 67 41.98 -22.10 28.15
CA ASP A 67 42.19 -23.55 28.08
C ASP A 67 43.59 -23.92 27.54
N LEU A 68 44.24 -23.01 26.82
CA LEU A 68 45.63 -23.17 26.36
C LEU A 68 46.63 -22.89 27.49
N GLY A 69 46.33 -21.95 28.38
CA GLY A 69 47.17 -21.61 29.54
C GLY A 69 46.99 -22.57 30.72
N LYS A 70 45.78 -23.10 30.94
CA LYS A 70 45.51 -24.01 32.06
C LYS A 70 46.09 -25.41 31.85
N LYS A 71 46.19 -25.86 30.59
CA LYS A 71 46.91 -27.10 30.21
C LYS A 71 48.43 -27.03 30.35
N ILE A 72 49.00 -25.84 30.54
CA ILE A 72 50.45 -25.63 30.74
C ILE A 72 50.78 -25.49 32.24
N VAL A 73 49.80 -25.18 33.10
CA VAL A 73 50.01 -24.97 34.54
C VAL A 73 49.57 -26.16 35.40
N ASP A 74 48.56 -26.94 34.98
CA ASP A 74 48.20 -28.19 35.65
C ASP A 74 49.00 -29.34 35.02
N GLY A 75 50.19 -29.61 35.58
CA GLY A 75 51.16 -30.62 35.12
C GLY A 75 50.61 -32.05 35.05
N HIS A 76 49.93 -32.37 33.95
CA HIS A 76 49.70 -33.73 33.45
C HIS A 76 50.42 -33.86 32.11
N PHE A 77 51.68 -34.30 32.19
CA PHE A 77 52.38 -34.82 31.03
C PHE A 77 51.82 -36.21 30.72
N ASP A 78 51.15 -36.34 29.57
CA ASP A 78 51.10 -37.61 28.86
C ASP A 78 52.47 -37.78 28.20
N GLU A 79 53.06 -38.94 28.44
CA GLU A 79 54.40 -39.34 28.04
C GLU A 79 54.42 -39.68 26.54
N ASP A 80 54.45 -38.67 25.65
CA ASP A 80 54.89 -38.82 24.26
C ASP A 80 55.05 -37.46 23.57
N THR A 81 56.13 -36.73 23.85
CA THR A 81 56.96 -35.97 22.88
C THR A 81 58.01 -35.14 23.64
N ALA A 82 59.24 -35.67 23.68
CA ALA A 82 60.43 -34.97 24.14
C ALA A 82 60.87 -33.90 23.11
N GLY A 83 61.30 -32.73 23.59
CA GLY A 83 61.98 -31.72 22.77
C GLY A 83 62.18 -30.38 23.49
N ASP A 84 63.27 -30.30 24.27
CA ASP A 84 64.05 -29.13 24.73
C ASP A 84 63.52 -27.71 24.40
N VAL A 85 63.26 -26.89 25.43
CA VAL A 85 63.92 -25.58 25.63
C VAL A 85 63.85 -25.20 27.12
N GLU A 86 65.02 -25.20 27.76
CA GLU A 86 65.29 -24.65 29.08
C GLU A 86 65.36 -23.11 29.00
N VAL A 87 64.49 -22.38 29.69
CA VAL A 87 64.66 -20.93 29.89
C VAL A 87 64.92 -20.66 31.37
N THR A 88 66.17 -20.31 31.65
CA THR A 88 66.75 -20.00 32.95
C THR A 88 66.09 -18.79 33.62
N ALA A 89 65.77 -18.93 34.91
CA ALA A 89 65.06 -17.96 35.75
C ALA A 89 65.82 -16.64 36.05
N GLU A 90 66.91 -16.35 35.36
CA GLU A 90 67.73 -15.13 35.56
C GLU A 90 67.40 -13.99 34.58
N GLN A 91 66.59 -14.22 33.54
CA GLN A 91 66.20 -13.17 32.58
C GLN A 91 64.91 -12.40 32.92
N VAL A 92 64.20 -12.77 34.00
CA VAL A 92 62.94 -12.11 34.41
C VAL A 92 63.17 -10.95 35.41
N GLY A 93 64.40 -10.78 35.93
CA GLY A 93 64.67 -9.88 37.06
C GLY A 93 65.07 -8.42 36.77
N LYS A 94 65.31 -8.00 35.52
CA LYS A 94 65.93 -6.67 35.24
C LYS A 94 65.29 -5.81 34.14
N SER A 95 63.97 -5.84 33.98
CA SER A 95 63.26 -4.83 33.17
C SER A 95 61.91 -4.39 33.72
N ALA A 96 61.62 -4.69 34.99
CA ALA A 96 60.33 -4.42 35.63
C ALA A 96 60.27 -3.08 36.42
N SER A 97 61.16 -2.11 36.18
CA SER A 97 61.20 -0.86 36.96
C SER A 97 61.15 0.44 36.13
N GLY A 98 60.79 0.37 34.83
CA GLY A 98 60.86 1.53 33.93
C GLY A 98 59.56 2.02 33.28
N LEU A 99 58.43 1.29 33.36
CA LEU A 99 57.30 1.54 32.43
C LEU A 99 55.90 1.63 33.06
N ILE A 100 55.78 2.02 34.32
CA ILE A 100 54.48 2.39 34.90
C ILE A 100 54.47 3.88 35.24
N LYS A 101 54.33 4.72 34.20
CA LYS A 101 53.74 6.05 34.40
C LYS A 101 52.25 5.83 34.68
N PRO A 102 51.68 6.32 35.79
CA PRO A 102 50.25 6.20 36.01
C PRO A 102 49.55 7.04 34.94
N LYS A 103 48.95 6.40 33.93
CA LYS A 103 48.01 7.09 33.05
C LYS A 103 46.87 7.60 33.94
N THR A 104 46.77 8.91 33.98
CA THR A 104 45.72 9.69 34.63
C THR A 104 44.36 9.01 34.47
N LYS A 105 43.74 8.67 35.60
CA LYS A 105 42.31 8.29 35.65
C LYS A 105 41.49 9.53 35.26
N SER A 106 41.31 9.72 33.96
CA SER A 106 40.41 10.73 33.42
C SER A 106 38.99 10.22 33.63
N SER A 107 38.16 11.03 34.30
CA SER A 107 36.76 10.68 34.50
C SER A 107 36.00 10.78 33.17
N PRO A 108 34.97 9.95 32.91
CA PRO A 108 34.22 9.95 31.66
C PRO A 108 33.71 11.34 31.19
N PRO A 109 33.30 12.27 32.07
CA PRO A 109 32.92 13.63 31.65
C PRO A 109 34.09 14.48 31.13
N LYS A 110 35.29 14.32 31.69
CA LYS A 110 36.49 15.06 31.25
C LYS A 110 36.96 14.63 29.87
N GLU A 111 36.88 13.33 29.59
CA GLU A 111 37.14 12.75 28.26
C GLU A 111 36.20 13.31 27.19
N ILE A 112 34.89 13.41 27.48
CA ILE A 112 33.91 13.95 26.54
C ILE A 112 34.19 15.43 26.23
N HIS A 113 34.52 16.22 27.26
CA HIS A 113 34.88 17.62 27.03
C HIS A 113 36.17 17.76 26.22
N ALA A 114 37.19 16.96 26.55
CA ALA A 114 38.44 16.96 25.83
C ALA A 114 38.30 16.48 24.37
N LEU A 115 37.37 15.55 24.10
CA LEU A 115 36.99 15.14 22.75
C LEU A 115 36.37 16.31 21.98
N ARG A 116 35.42 17.03 22.59
CA ARG A 116 34.78 18.22 21.98
C ARG A 116 35.79 19.31 21.64
N THR A 117 36.69 19.65 22.58
CA THR A 117 37.72 20.67 22.34
C THR A 117 38.67 20.26 21.21
N SER A 118 39.11 19.00 21.20
CA SER A 118 39.98 18.50 20.11
C SER A 118 39.28 18.56 18.76
N PHE A 119 37.97 18.36 18.76
CA PHE A 119 37.13 18.40 17.57
C PHE A 119 36.97 19.83 17.03
N GLU A 120 36.68 20.80 17.92
CA GLU A 120 36.61 22.22 17.54
C GLU A 120 37.95 22.74 17.03
N GLU A 121 39.05 22.42 17.73
CA GLU A 121 40.40 22.82 17.32
C GLU A 121 40.76 22.25 15.93
N ALA A 122 40.41 20.99 15.65
CA ALA A 122 40.66 20.38 14.34
C ALA A 122 39.88 21.10 13.21
N LEU A 123 38.61 21.42 13.45
CA LEU A 123 37.78 22.15 12.47
C LEU A 123 38.28 23.58 12.25
N GLU A 124 38.65 24.28 13.33
CA GLU A 124 39.20 25.64 13.28
C GLU A 124 40.54 25.68 12.52
N GLU A 125 41.46 24.74 12.79
CA GLU A 125 42.76 24.66 12.12
C GLU A 125 42.60 24.34 10.62
N MET A 126 41.64 23.48 10.28
CA MET A 126 41.33 23.16 8.88
C MET A 126 40.55 24.29 8.16
N GLY A 127 39.96 25.23 8.90
CA GLY A 127 39.11 26.28 8.34
C GLY A 127 37.86 25.75 7.64
N VAL A 128 37.31 24.62 8.11
CA VAL A 128 36.16 23.94 7.48
C VAL A 128 34.92 23.99 8.35
N THR A 129 33.76 23.93 7.70
CA THR A 129 32.48 23.69 8.40
C THR A 129 32.03 22.25 8.13
N LEU A 130 31.82 21.49 9.19
CA LEU A 130 31.31 20.12 9.09
C LEU A 130 29.79 20.15 8.98
N VAL A 131 29.24 19.64 7.87
CA VAL A 131 27.79 19.44 7.71
C VAL A 131 27.48 17.94 7.81
N VAL A 132 26.71 17.55 8.82
CA VAL A 132 26.29 16.15 9.02
C VAL A 132 24.83 16.01 8.59
N LEU A 133 24.59 15.25 7.51
CA LEU A 133 23.24 14.90 7.03
C LEU A 133 22.80 13.60 7.68
N ILE A 134 21.62 13.61 8.29
CA ILE A 134 21.06 12.45 9.00
C ILE A 134 19.65 12.23 8.47
N ASP A 135 19.41 11.06 7.87
CA ASP A 135 18.14 10.67 7.26
C ASP A 135 17.61 9.37 7.90
N ASP A 136 16.32 9.09 7.72
CA ASP A 136 15.62 7.88 8.16
C ASP A 136 15.70 7.56 9.68
N LEU A 137 15.92 8.57 10.55
CA LEU A 137 15.92 8.40 12.02
C LEU A 137 14.59 7.88 12.57
N ASP A 138 13.50 8.16 11.86
CA ASP A 138 12.14 7.76 12.14
C ASP A 138 11.85 6.29 11.77
N ARG A 139 12.76 5.62 11.05
CA ARG A 139 12.68 4.18 10.76
C ARG A 139 13.41 3.32 11.77
N CYS A 140 14.23 3.93 12.61
CA CYS A 140 14.91 3.23 13.69
C CYS A 140 13.92 2.86 14.80
N LEU A 141 14.30 1.86 15.60
CA LEU A 141 13.58 1.56 16.83
C LEU A 141 13.64 2.79 17.76
N PRO A 142 12.57 3.06 18.55
CA PRO A 142 12.51 4.22 19.44
C PRO A 142 13.77 4.45 20.27
N GLU A 143 14.31 3.40 20.89
CA GLU A 143 15.53 3.49 21.72
C GLU A 143 16.78 3.90 20.91
N THR A 144 16.89 3.42 19.67
CA THR A 144 17.98 3.76 18.76
C THR A 144 17.84 5.21 18.28
N THR A 145 16.62 5.66 17.97
CA THR A 145 16.33 7.04 17.60
C THR A 145 16.74 8.01 18.72
N ILE A 146 16.32 7.76 19.96
CA ILE A 146 16.69 8.60 21.12
C ILE A 146 18.19 8.56 21.39
N SER A 147 18.80 7.37 21.39
CA SER A 147 20.26 7.24 21.55
C SER A 147 21.04 8.05 20.51
N THR A 148 20.52 8.11 19.27
CA THR A 148 21.14 8.85 18.17
C THR A 148 20.92 10.35 18.33
N LEU A 149 19.73 10.80 18.71
CA LEU A 149 19.46 12.21 19.03
C LEU A 149 20.30 12.72 20.21
N GLU A 150 20.51 11.89 21.23
CA GLU A 150 21.42 12.21 22.33
C GLU A 150 22.89 12.26 21.90
N ALA A 151 23.30 11.36 20.99
CA ALA A 151 24.62 11.42 20.37
C ALA A 151 24.82 12.70 19.56
N ILE A 152 23.81 13.08 18.77
CA ILE A 152 23.81 14.31 17.99
C ILE A 152 23.88 15.51 18.91
N ARG A 153 23.13 15.53 20.03
CA ARG A 153 23.23 16.58 21.06
C ARG A 153 24.65 16.78 21.58
N LEU A 154 25.50 15.73 21.55
CA LEU A 154 26.89 15.90 21.95
C LEU A 154 27.73 16.70 20.97
N LEU A 155 27.36 16.71 19.69
CA LEU A 155 28.05 17.35 18.58
C LEU A 155 27.35 18.62 18.06
N LEU A 156 26.05 18.79 18.33
CA LEU A 156 25.22 19.96 17.97
C LEU A 156 25.68 21.28 18.60
N PHE A 157 26.47 21.21 19.66
CA PHE A 157 26.95 22.38 20.40
C PHE A 157 28.46 22.57 20.23
N LEU A 158 28.94 22.46 18.98
CA LEU A 158 30.31 22.78 18.62
C LEU A 158 30.30 23.91 17.59
N LYS A 159 31.33 24.76 17.62
CA LYS A 159 31.52 25.74 16.54
C LYS A 159 31.89 25.04 15.25
N HIS A 160 31.56 25.67 14.11
CA HIS A 160 31.86 25.15 12.77
C HIS A 160 31.21 23.80 12.43
N THR A 161 30.09 23.45 13.08
CA THR A 161 29.28 22.28 12.74
C THR A 161 27.85 22.68 12.40
N ALA A 162 27.23 21.94 11.48
CA ALA A 162 25.81 22.02 11.16
C ALA A 162 25.25 20.60 11.04
N PHE A 163 24.09 20.35 11.63
CA PHE A 163 23.41 19.05 11.55
C PHE A 163 22.08 19.26 10.83
N VAL A 164 21.87 18.51 9.75
CA VAL A 164 20.62 18.52 9.00
C VAL A 164 19.95 17.17 9.23
N ILE A 165 18.80 17.20 9.89
CA ILE A 165 18.04 15.99 10.22
C ILE A 165 16.78 15.97 9.36
N ALA A 166 16.61 14.91 8.58
CA ALA A 166 15.39 14.57 7.87
C ALA A 166 14.69 13.43 8.62
N ALA A 167 13.48 13.68 9.10
CA ALA A 167 12.66 12.70 9.80
C ALA A 167 11.19 13.11 9.82
N ASP A 168 10.28 12.13 9.94
CA ASP A 168 8.88 12.37 10.26
C ASP A 168 8.71 12.82 11.73
N ASP A 169 8.22 14.05 11.91
CA ASP A 169 7.94 14.66 13.22
C ASP A 169 7.04 13.77 14.10
N GLN A 170 6.04 13.10 13.52
CA GLN A 170 5.12 12.25 14.29
C GLN A 170 5.80 10.98 14.80
N MET A 171 6.63 10.35 13.97
CA MET A 171 7.34 9.12 14.35
C MET A 171 8.38 9.38 15.43
N ILE A 172 9.13 10.48 15.34
CA ILE A 172 10.10 10.82 16.38
C ILE A 172 9.36 11.21 17.68
N LYS A 173 8.24 11.93 17.63
CA LYS A 173 7.40 12.21 18.82
C LYS A 173 6.92 10.94 19.49
N HIS A 174 6.50 9.96 18.70
CA HIS A 174 6.14 8.64 19.21
C HIS A 174 7.33 7.93 19.89
N ALA A 175 8.52 7.99 19.28
CA ALA A 175 9.73 7.41 19.86
C ALA A 175 10.08 8.03 21.24
N VAL A 176 9.95 9.36 21.38
CA VAL A 176 10.18 10.07 22.64
C VAL A 176 9.16 9.64 23.70
N LYS A 177 7.86 9.56 23.35
CA LYS A 177 6.81 9.08 24.27
C LYS A 177 7.04 7.65 24.75
N HIS A 178 7.52 6.78 23.87
CA HIS A 178 7.80 5.40 24.21
C HIS A 178 9.01 5.28 25.15
N HIS A 179 10.06 6.06 24.90
CA HIS A 179 11.28 6.04 25.70
C HIS A 179 11.07 6.61 27.10
N PHE A 180 10.29 7.68 27.22
CA PHE A 180 9.92 8.29 28.48
C PHE A 180 8.47 7.91 28.80
N GLN A 181 8.26 6.78 29.47
CA GLN A 181 6.92 6.22 29.73
C GLN A 181 5.95 7.26 30.32
N GLY A 182 4.92 7.65 29.56
CA GLY A 182 3.80 8.46 30.07
C GLY A 182 4.03 9.97 30.16
N VAL A 183 4.94 10.55 29.36
CA VAL A 183 5.09 12.03 29.32
C VAL A 183 4.02 12.71 28.47
N ASP A 184 3.61 13.89 28.93
CA ASP A 184 2.72 14.79 28.19
C ASP A 184 3.35 15.32 26.89
N ASP A 185 2.49 15.65 25.92
CA ASP A 185 2.88 16.23 24.62
C ASP A 185 3.75 17.50 24.74
N ALA A 186 3.56 18.27 25.81
CA ALA A 186 4.35 19.46 26.10
C ALA A 186 5.84 19.13 26.37
N LEU A 187 6.11 18.03 27.09
CA LEU A 187 7.48 17.61 27.40
C LEU A 187 8.19 17.04 26.17
N VAL A 188 7.45 16.34 25.30
CA VAL A 188 7.96 15.87 24.01
C VAL A 188 8.33 17.06 23.13
N THR A 189 7.44 18.04 22.98
CA THR A 189 7.69 19.23 22.14
C THR A 189 8.89 20.04 22.67
N ASN A 190 8.99 20.22 23.99
CA ASN A 190 10.14 20.86 24.63
C ASN A 190 11.47 20.13 24.42
N TYR A 191 11.44 18.79 24.26
CA TYR A 191 12.64 18.03 23.93
C TYR A 191 13.10 18.35 22.51
N PHE A 192 12.17 18.46 21.54
CA PHE A 192 12.48 18.83 20.16
C PHE A 192 13.00 20.25 20.02
N ASP A 193 12.33 21.23 20.64
CA ASP A 193 12.73 22.64 20.54
C ASP A 193 14.15 22.89 21.08
N LYS A 194 14.62 22.02 22.00
CA LYS A 194 15.99 22.06 22.54
C LYS A 194 17.03 21.39 21.65
N LEU A 195 16.62 20.49 20.75
CA LEU A 195 17.51 19.75 19.85
C LEU A 195 17.57 20.39 18.46
N ILE A 196 16.42 20.83 17.94
CA ILE A 196 16.28 21.38 16.59
C ILE A 196 16.18 22.89 16.71
N GLN A 197 17.25 23.58 16.30
CA GLN A 197 17.31 25.05 16.32
C GLN A 197 16.41 25.68 15.26
N VAL A 198 16.34 25.07 14.07
CA VAL A 198 15.60 25.58 12.92
C VAL A 198 14.76 24.45 12.32
N PRO A 199 13.47 24.33 12.69
CA PRO A 199 12.58 23.36 12.08
C PRO A 199 12.16 23.82 10.68
N ILE A 200 12.51 23.05 9.65
CA ILE A 200 12.05 23.26 8.27
C ILE A 200 11.04 22.17 7.95
N ARG A 201 9.77 22.56 7.77
CA ARG A 201 8.71 21.64 7.32
C ARG A 201 8.63 21.66 5.81
N VAL A 202 8.72 20.49 5.19
CA VAL A 202 8.49 20.34 3.75
C VAL A 202 6.99 20.49 3.49
N PRO A 203 6.56 21.49 2.71
CA PRO A 203 5.14 21.69 2.42
C PRO A 203 4.60 20.57 1.50
N PRO A 204 3.31 20.24 1.60
CA PRO A 204 2.67 19.35 0.63
C PRO A 204 2.73 19.97 -0.77
N LEU A 205 2.81 19.12 -1.80
CA LEU A 205 2.83 19.59 -3.18
C LEU A 205 1.45 20.08 -3.62
N GLY A 206 1.40 21.26 -4.22
CA GLY A 206 0.22 21.76 -4.91
C GLY A 206 0.07 21.14 -6.31
N THR A 207 -1.02 21.49 -6.99
CA THR A 207 -1.32 20.91 -8.31
C THR A 207 -0.28 21.26 -9.37
N GLN A 208 0.36 22.44 -9.30
CA GLN A 208 1.42 22.81 -10.25
C GLN A 208 2.68 21.98 -10.02
N GLU A 209 3.06 21.77 -8.77
CA GLU A 209 4.21 20.98 -8.37
C GLU A 209 4.00 19.50 -8.70
N VAL A 210 2.81 18.95 -8.42
CA VAL A 210 2.43 17.57 -8.79
C VAL A 210 2.48 17.39 -10.32
N ARG A 211 1.91 18.33 -11.08
CA ARG A 211 1.95 18.30 -12.55
C ARG A 211 3.39 18.31 -13.06
N ALA A 212 4.20 19.25 -12.60
CA ALA A 212 5.60 19.36 -13.00
C ALA A 212 6.39 18.10 -12.63
N TYR A 213 6.16 17.54 -11.44
CA TYR A 213 6.78 16.29 -11.00
C TYR A 213 6.46 15.13 -11.95
N MET A 214 5.18 14.94 -12.29
CA MET A 214 4.75 13.90 -13.23
C MET A 214 5.33 14.10 -14.63
N MET A 215 5.33 15.34 -15.14
CA MET A 215 5.92 15.68 -16.43
C MET A 215 7.42 15.37 -16.45
N LEU A 216 8.16 15.73 -15.40
CA LEU A 216 9.58 15.42 -15.29
C LEU A 216 9.84 13.92 -15.21
N LEU A 217 8.99 13.12 -14.56
CA LEU A 217 9.11 11.65 -14.59
C LEU A 217 8.94 11.08 -16.01
N PHE A 218 8.01 11.64 -16.81
CA PHE A 218 7.84 11.22 -18.20
C PHE A 218 8.99 11.66 -19.11
N ILE A 219 9.52 12.85 -18.88
CA ILE A 219 10.71 13.36 -19.58
C ILE A 219 11.93 12.50 -19.23
N GLU A 220 12.13 12.16 -17.96
CA GLU A 220 13.23 11.29 -17.51
C GLU A 220 13.20 9.92 -18.21
N ASN A 221 12.00 9.34 -18.32
CA ASN A 221 11.76 8.06 -19.00
C ASN A 221 11.67 8.16 -20.54
N SER A 222 11.94 9.32 -21.13
CA SER A 222 11.89 9.52 -22.58
C SER A 222 13.24 9.25 -23.26
N SER A 223 13.22 9.24 -24.60
CA SER A 223 14.40 9.10 -25.46
C SER A 223 15.21 10.39 -25.64
N LEU A 224 14.88 11.47 -24.93
CA LEU A 224 15.67 12.72 -24.95
C LEU A 224 17.07 12.46 -24.38
N ASP A 225 18.04 13.27 -24.79
CA ASP A 225 19.39 13.17 -24.24
C ASP A 225 19.47 13.74 -22.81
N ALA A 226 20.57 13.46 -22.10
CA ALA A 226 20.72 13.87 -20.71
C ALA A 226 20.84 15.41 -20.56
N GLU A 227 21.42 16.09 -21.55
CA GLU A 227 21.60 17.55 -21.52
C GLU A 227 20.28 18.29 -21.71
N GLU A 228 19.43 17.83 -22.63
CA GLU A 228 18.07 18.32 -22.86
C GLU A 228 17.19 18.08 -21.62
N LYS A 229 17.28 16.89 -21.01
CA LYS A 229 16.54 16.56 -19.79
C LYS A 229 16.92 17.52 -18.65
N GLU A 230 18.21 17.75 -18.44
CA GLU A 230 18.70 18.65 -17.38
C GLU A 230 18.33 20.11 -17.66
N MET A 231 18.41 20.55 -18.92
CA MET A 231 17.96 21.88 -19.33
C MET A 231 16.46 22.09 -19.02
N ILE A 232 15.61 21.12 -19.41
CA ILE A 232 14.17 21.19 -19.14
C ILE A 232 13.92 21.20 -17.63
N ARG A 233 14.60 20.33 -16.85
CA ARG A 233 14.50 20.27 -15.39
C ARG A 233 14.80 21.63 -14.76
N GLY A 234 15.91 22.26 -15.12
CA GLY A 234 16.30 23.59 -14.64
C GLY A 234 15.25 24.66 -14.95
N LYS A 235 14.75 24.69 -16.19
CA LYS A 235 13.72 25.66 -16.62
C LYS A 235 12.35 25.42 -15.98
N VAL A 236 12.00 24.16 -15.70
CA VAL A 236 10.79 23.83 -14.94
C VAL A 236 10.92 24.31 -13.49
N CYS A 237 12.06 24.09 -12.83
CA CYS A 237 12.31 24.59 -11.48
C CYS A 237 12.24 26.13 -11.41
N GLU A 238 12.84 26.85 -12.37
CA GLU A 238 12.75 28.31 -12.46
C GLU A 238 11.30 28.82 -12.63
N GLN A 239 10.48 28.09 -13.42
CA GLN A 239 9.09 28.43 -13.66
C GLN A 239 8.21 28.13 -12.44
N LEU A 240 8.46 27.03 -11.73
CA LEU A 240 7.78 26.67 -10.49
C LEU A 240 7.97 27.76 -9.42
N GLY A 241 9.15 28.37 -9.32
CA GLY A 241 9.39 29.51 -8.43
C GLY A 241 8.56 30.78 -8.74
N LYS A 242 7.86 30.80 -9.89
CA LYS A 242 7.02 31.92 -10.36
C LYS A 242 5.54 31.55 -10.47
N THR A 243 5.12 30.39 -9.96
CA THR A 243 3.72 29.91 -10.06
C THR A 243 2.72 30.83 -9.36
N TRP A 244 3.13 31.47 -8.26
CA TRP A 244 2.35 32.48 -7.55
C TRP A 244 2.03 33.72 -8.40
N GLN A 245 2.75 33.95 -9.51
CA GLN A 245 2.47 35.01 -10.49
C GLN A 245 1.51 34.55 -11.60
N GLY A 246 0.92 33.37 -11.48
CA GLY A 246 0.05 32.77 -12.49
C GLY A 246 0.77 32.01 -13.59
N LYS A 247 2.11 31.88 -13.52
CA LYS A 247 2.87 31.07 -14.49
C LYS A 247 2.65 29.58 -14.25
N ARG A 248 2.39 28.83 -15.30
CA ARG A 248 2.12 27.39 -15.22
C ARG A 248 3.25 26.60 -15.84
N VAL A 249 3.41 25.36 -15.36
CA VAL A 249 4.23 24.34 -16.01
C VAL A 249 3.24 23.41 -16.69
N ASP A 250 2.99 23.61 -17.98
CA ASP A 250 2.05 22.83 -18.77
C ASP A 250 2.69 22.41 -20.11
N LEU A 251 1.99 21.59 -20.89
CA LEU A 251 2.46 21.17 -22.20
C LEU A 251 2.82 22.35 -23.13
N PRO A 252 2.01 23.43 -23.24
CA PRO A 252 2.40 24.64 -23.98
C PRO A 252 3.76 25.19 -23.55
N TYR A 253 4.00 25.37 -22.25
CA TYR A 253 5.30 25.82 -21.75
C TYR A 253 6.44 24.88 -22.14
N LEU A 254 6.28 23.56 -21.96
CA LEU A 254 7.31 22.59 -22.31
C LEU A 254 7.64 22.58 -23.82
N ARG A 255 6.64 22.79 -24.68
CA ARG A 255 6.85 22.94 -26.14
C ARG A 255 7.69 24.17 -26.49
N THR A 256 7.62 25.25 -25.70
CA THR A 256 8.48 26.42 -25.92
C THR A 256 9.95 26.13 -25.57
N LEU A 257 10.20 25.20 -24.64
CA LEU A 257 11.55 24.80 -24.24
C LEU A 257 12.18 23.82 -25.22
N ASN A 258 11.40 22.86 -25.71
CA ASN A 258 11.86 21.91 -26.71
C ASN A 258 10.74 21.63 -27.74
N GLY A 259 10.97 22.02 -29.00
CA GLY A 259 10.04 21.77 -30.09
C GLY A 259 10.07 20.34 -30.65
N ARG A 260 11.01 19.49 -30.20
CA ARG A 260 11.24 18.13 -30.71
C ARG A 260 10.60 17.03 -29.86
N LEU A 261 9.61 17.37 -29.02
CA LEU A 261 8.90 16.38 -28.21
C LEU A 261 8.19 15.37 -29.12
N SER A 262 8.46 14.08 -28.93
CA SER A 262 7.81 13.02 -29.70
C SER A 262 6.30 12.96 -29.43
N ALA A 263 5.52 12.43 -30.38
CA ALA A 263 4.07 12.28 -30.21
C ALA A 263 3.72 11.42 -28.97
N GLU A 264 4.51 10.39 -28.69
CA GLU A 264 4.35 9.55 -27.49
C GLU A 264 4.58 10.34 -26.21
N LEU A 265 5.65 11.13 -26.13
CA LEU A 265 5.95 11.95 -24.95
C LEU A 265 4.87 13.02 -24.75
N ILE A 266 4.40 13.66 -25.83
CA ILE A 266 3.30 14.62 -25.78
C ILE A 266 2.04 13.98 -25.16
N ALA A 267 1.68 12.76 -25.56
CA ALA A 267 0.53 12.06 -24.99
C ALA A 267 0.69 11.81 -23.49
N ARG A 268 1.90 11.42 -23.04
CA ARG A 268 2.19 11.23 -21.60
C ARG A 268 2.16 12.54 -20.81
N LEU A 269 2.67 13.63 -21.40
CA LEU A 269 2.61 14.96 -20.77
C LEU A 269 1.16 15.44 -20.64
N ASP A 270 0.30 15.17 -21.62
CA ASP A 270 -1.13 15.46 -21.54
C ASP A 270 -1.80 14.61 -20.44
N THR A 271 -1.41 13.33 -20.30
CA THR A 271 -1.82 12.51 -19.16
C THR A 271 -1.41 13.16 -17.82
N ALA A 272 -0.19 13.72 -17.70
CA ALA A 272 0.21 14.44 -16.49
C ALA A 272 -0.71 15.64 -16.19
N ASP A 273 -1.06 16.41 -17.22
CA ASP A 273 -1.97 17.55 -17.11
C ASP A 273 -3.36 17.15 -16.58
N ARG A 274 -3.91 16.04 -17.09
CA ARG A 274 -5.21 15.51 -16.69
C ARG A 274 -5.20 14.91 -15.29
N LEU A 275 -4.14 14.19 -14.91
CA LEU A 275 -4.06 13.47 -13.65
C LEU A 275 -3.67 14.35 -12.46
N ALA A 276 -2.90 15.43 -12.68
CA ALA A 276 -2.36 16.22 -11.58
C ALA A 276 -3.42 16.76 -10.59
N PRO A 277 -4.58 17.28 -11.02
CA PRO A 277 -5.64 17.67 -10.09
C PRO A 277 -6.11 16.50 -9.23
N LEU A 278 -6.32 15.33 -9.83
CA LEU A 278 -6.80 14.12 -9.15
C LEU A 278 -5.79 13.65 -8.10
N MET A 279 -4.51 13.63 -8.46
CA MET A 279 -3.43 13.21 -7.56
C MET A 279 -3.23 14.19 -6.39
N THR A 280 -3.62 15.46 -6.55
CA THR A 280 -3.53 16.46 -5.50
C THR A 280 -4.75 16.43 -4.58
N SER A 281 -5.96 16.31 -5.14
CA SER A 281 -7.20 16.39 -4.37
C SER A 281 -7.56 15.08 -3.67
N ALA A 282 -7.24 13.92 -4.25
CA ALA A 282 -7.59 12.64 -3.66
C ALA A 282 -6.91 12.48 -2.29
N THR A 283 -7.70 12.38 -1.22
CA THR A 283 -7.24 12.28 0.17
C THR A 283 -6.20 11.18 0.41
N GLY A 284 -6.34 10.04 -0.27
CA GLY A 284 -5.39 8.92 -0.17
C GLY A 284 -4.05 9.11 -0.93
N ILE A 285 -3.89 10.18 -1.69
CA ILE A 285 -2.63 10.55 -2.38
C ILE A 285 -2.10 11.87 -1.84
N ALA A 286 -2.95 12.90 -1.74
CA ALA A 286 -2.66 14.20 -1.16
C ALA A 286 -1.32 14.81 -1.64
N GLY A 287 -1.05 14.69 -2.94
CA GLY A 287 0.19 15.21 -3.54
C GLY A 287 1.47 14.49 -3.13
N ASN A 288 1.42 13.33 -2.47
CA ASN A 288 2.59 12.60 -2.02
C ASN A 288 3.38 12.02 -3.22
N PRO A 289 4.63 12.45 -3.46
CA PRO A 289 5.41 12.03 -4.64
C PRO A 289 5.60 10.52 -4.75
N ARG A 290 5.79 9.85 -3.61
CA ARG A 290 5.99 8.39 -3.56
C ARG A 290 4.72 7.65 -3.95
N LEU A 291 3.56 8.09 -3.48
CA LEU A 291 2.28 7.49 -3.83
C LEU A 291 1.94 7.75 -5.29
N ILE A 292 2.22 8.95 -5.81
CA ILE A 292 2.06 9.30 -7.22
C ILE A 292 2.92 8.39 -8.10
N LYS A 293 4.22 8.23 -7.80
CA LYS A 293 5.11 7.35 -8.57
C LYS A 293 4.64 5.89 -8.53
N ARG A 294 4.18 5.41 -7.36
CA ARG A 294 3.58 4.07 -7.22
C ARG A 294 2.33 3.90 -8.09
N PHE A 295 1.45 4.90 -8.09
CA PHE A 295 0.24 4.91 -8.91
C PHE A 295 0.59 4.84 -10.40
N LEU A 296 1.51 5.69 -10.87
CA LEU A 296 1.96 5.70 -12.28
C LEU A 296 2.61 4.39 -12.71
N ASN A 297 3.38 3.76 -11.83
CA ASN A 297 3.95 2.45 -12.11
C ASN A 297 2.87 1.37 -12.24
N ALA A 298 1.90 1.34 -11.32
CA ALA A 298 0.78 0.40 -11.39
C ALA A 298 -0.04 0.60 -12.68
N LEU A 299 -0.35 1.85 -13.04
CA LEU A 299 -1.03 2.19 -14.28
C LEU A 299 -0.24 1.70 -15.51
N SER A 300 1.07 1.95 -15.54
CA SER A 300 1.94 1.56 -16.65
C SER A 300 1.97 0.04 -16.84
N ILE A 301 2.08 -0.73 -15.74
CA ILE A 301 2.05 -2.20 -15.76
C ILE A 301 0.70 -2.69 -16.30
N ARG A 302 -0.41 -2.16 -15.79
CA ARG A 302 -1.76 -2.58 -16.21
C ARG A 302 -2.06 -2.23 -17.67
N MET A 303 -1.61 -1.07 -18.15
CA MET A 303 -1.71 -0.70 -19.56
C MET A 303 -0.86 -1.61 -20.46
N ALA A 304 0.35 -1.98 -20.02
CA ALA A 304 1.18 -2.94 -20.75
C ALA A 304 0.51 -4.33 -20.81
N MET A 305 -0.04 -4.82 -19.69
CA MET A 305 -0.80 -6.07 -19.64
C MET A 305 -2.01 -6.04 -20.56
N SER A 306 -2.77 -4.94 -20.57
CA SER A 306 -3.92 -4.75 -21.46
C SER A 306 -3.55 -4.92 -22.94
N ARG A 307 -2.42 -4.33 -23.36
CA ARG A 307 -1.93 -4.42 -24.74
C ARG A 307 -1.47 -5.83 -25.09
N VAL A 308 -0.72 -6.50 -24.21
CA VAL A 308 -0.22 -7.86 -24.44
C VAL A 308 -1.36 -8.88 -24.52
N GLN A 309 -2.39 -8.72 -23.68
CA GLN A 309 -3.54 -9.62 -23.62
C GLN A 309 -4.64 -9.27 -24.64
N GLY A 310 -4.49 -8.18 -25.40
CA GLY A 310 -5.48 -7.75 -26.40
C GLY A 310 -6.82 -7.28 -25.82
N VAL A 311 -6.87 -6.95 -24.52
CA VAL A 311 -8.11 -6.59 -23.81
C VAL A 311 -8.59 -5.17 -24.14
N GLY A 312 -7.68 -4.29 -24.59
CA GLY A 312 -8.03 -2.95 -25.08
C GLY A 312 -8.76 -2.09 -24.04
N VAL A 313 -8.04 -1.68 -22.99
CA VAL A 313 -8.62 -0.90 -21.88
C VAL A 313 -8.41 0.60 -22.10
N ASP A 314 -9.47 1.40 -21.88
CA ASP A 314 -9.37 2.86 -21.84
C ASP A 314 -8.56 3.30 -20.60
N GLU A 315 -7.50 4.08 -20.84
CA GLU A 315 -6.58 4.55 -19.80
C GLU A 315 -7.30 5.39 -18.74
N SER A 316 -8.25 6.25 -19.14
CA SER A 316 -8.97 7.15 -18.24
C SER A 316 -9.92 6.37 -17.32
N VAL A 317 -10.58 5.33 -17.86
CA VAL A 317 -11.40 4.40 -17.08
C VAL A 317 -10.53 3.63 -16.09
N LEU A 318 -9.40 3.09 -16.54
CA LEU A 318 -8.45 2.36 -15.69
C LEU A 318 -7.90 3.22 -14.56
N VAL A 319 -7.51 4.46 -14.85
CA VAL A 319 -7.07 5.44 -13.83
C VAL A 319 -8.14 5.61 -12.76
N LYS A 320 -9.40 5.85 -13.15
CA LYS A 320 -10.48 6.11 -12.20
C LYS A 320 -10.75 4.87 -11.32
N VAL A 321 -10.72 3.67 -11.89
CA VAL A 321 -10.88 2.42 -11.13
C VAL A 321 -9.67 2.15 -10.23
N LEU A 322 -8.44 2.35 -10.71
CA LEU A 322 -7.21 2.19 -9.92
C LEU A 322 -7.14 3.18 -8.76
N LEU A 323 -7.65 4.41 -8.95
CA LEU A 323 -7.76 5.39 -7.88
C LEU A 323 -8.75 4.91 -6.81
N PHE A 324 -9.88 4.34 -7.22
CA PHE A 324 -10.86 3.76 -6.29
C PHE A 324 -10.30 2.56 -5.53
N GLU A 325 -9.60 1.66 -6.22
CA GLU A 325 -8.94 0.50 -5.60
C GLU A 325 -7.92 0.92 -4.52
N ARG A 326 -7.18 2.00 -4.77
CA ARG A 326 -6.11 2.46 -3.87
C ARG A 326 -6.63 3.27 -2.69
N CYS A 327 -7.63 4.12 -2.92
CA CYS A 327 -8.05 5.15 -1.97
C CYS A 327 -9.44 4.91 -1.39
N GLY A 328 -10.26 4.05 -2.02
CA GLY A 328 -11.61 3.74 -1.57
C GLY A 328 -11.65 2.64 -0.51
N ASP A 329 -12.81 2.51 0.14
CA ASP A 329 -13.05 1.42 1.08
C ASP A 329 -12.98 0.05 0.36
N PRO A 330 -12.21 -0.92 0.90
CA PRO A 330 -12.05 -2.23 0.26
C PRO A 330 -13.36 -2.99 0.05
N LYS A 331 -14.36 -2.83 0.92
CA LYS A 331 -15.69 -3.46 0.78
C LYS A 331 -16.51 -2.77 -0.30
N ALA A 332 -16.41 -1.45 -0.42
CA ALA A 332 -17.02 -0.71 -1.53
C ALA A 332 -16.42 -1.12 -2.88
N TYR A 333 -15.09 -1.27 -2.95
CA TYR A 333 -14.41 -1.80 -4.13
C TYR A 333 -14.85 -3.22 -4.48
N ALA A 334 -14.96 -4.10 -3.48
CA ALA A 334 -15.48 -5.45 -3.69
C ALA A 334 -16.93 -5.46 -4.19
N ALA A 335 -17.78 -4.54 -3.70
CA ALA A 335 -19.15 -4.39 -4.17
C ALA A 335 -19.20 -3.91 -5.64
N LEU A 336 -18.30 -3.02 -6.05
CA LEU A 336 -18.15 -2.61 -7.46
C LEU A 336 -17.79 -3.82 -8.35
N ILE A 337 -16.76 -4.58 -7.96
CA ILE A 337 -16.33 -5.79 -8.69
C ILE A 337 -17.49 -6.77 -8.82
N LYS A 338 -18.22 -6.99 -7.73
CA LYS A 338 -19.37 -7.88 -7.70
C LYS A 338 -20.45 -7.42 -8.69
N SER A 339 -20.80 -6.14 -8.67
CA SER A 339 -21.80 -5.59 -9.61
C SER A 339 -21.38 -5.74 -11.07
N VAL A 340 -20.09 -5.57 -11.40
CA VAL A 340 -19.58 -5.75 -12.76
C VAL A 340 -19.64 -7.22 -13.16
N THR A 341 -19.29 -8.13 -12.26
CA THR A 341 -19.24 -9.58 -12.52
C THR A 341 -20.64 -10.19 -12.66
N GLU A 342 -21.60 -9.69 -11.89
CA GLU A 342 -23.01 -10.11 -11.95
C GLU A 342 -23.77 -9.51 -13.14
N SER A 343 -23.25 -8.44 -13.75
CA SER A 343 -23.83 -7.78 -14.91
C SER A 343 -23.46 -8.51 -16.20
N ASP A 344 -24.46 -8.92 -16.99
CA ASP A 344 -24.24 -9.58 -18.29
C ASP A 344 -23.46 -8.68 -19.28
N GLN A 345 -23.58 -7.36 -19.13
CA GLN A 345 -22.87 -6.38 -19.95
C GLN A 345 -21.57 -5.87 -19.31
N GLY A 346 -21.22 -6.31 -18.10
CA GLY A 346 -20.04 -5.81 -17.39
C GLY A 346 -20.15 -4.37 -16.89
N LYS A 347 -21.37 -3.81 -16.85
CA LYS A 347 -21.63 -2.41 -16.52
C LYS A 347 -22.14 -2.25 -15.08
N PRO A 348 -21.55 -1.37 -14.26
CA PRO A 348 -22.03 -1.06 -12.91
C PRO A 348 -23.12 0.02 -12.94
N SER A 349 -24.30 -0.32 -13.46
CA SER A 349 -25.37 0.66 -13.73
C SER A 349 -25.87 1.43 -12.50
N PHE A 350 -25.69 0.86 -11.29
CA PHE A 350 -26.04 1.56 -10.04
C PHE A 350 -25.25 2.86 -9.82
N LEU A 351 -24.08 2.99 -10.44
CA LEU A 351 -23.28 4.21 -10.35
C LEU A 351 -23.86 5.38 -11.15
N MET A 352 -24.68 5.13 -12.19
CA MET A 352 -25.18 6.20 -13.08
C MET A 352 -25.91 7.29 -12.30
N ASP A 353 -26.86 6.90 -11.45
CA ASP A 353 -27.65 7.83 -10.65
C ASP A 353 -26.77 8.57 -9.63
N TRP A 354 -25.76 7.89 -9.08
CA TRP A 354 -24.85 8.47 -8.10
C TRP A 354 -23.90 9.48 -8.74
N GLU A 355 -23.34 9.16 -9.90
CA GLU A 355 -22.46 10.06 -10.66
C GLU A 355 -23.21 11.32 -11.10
N GLN A 356 -24.44 11.17 -11.60
CA GLN A 356 -25.27 12.32 -12.00
C GLN A 356 -25.56 13.26 -10.82
N LYS A 357 -26.02 12.71 -9.69
CA LYS A 357 -26.30 13.49 -8.47
C LYS A 357 -25.04 14.13 -7.89
N ALA A 358 -23.91 13.41 -7.88
CA ALA A 358 -22.63 13.92 -7.40
C ALA A 358 -22.18 15.14 -8.21
N ILE A 359 -22.30 15.08 -9.54
CA ILE A 359 -21.96 16.17 -10.46
C ILE A 359 -22.91 17.36 -10.31
N ALA A 360 -24.20 17.10 -10.10
CA ALA A 360 -25.21 18.12 -9.83
C ALA A 360 -25.02 18.83 -8.46
N GLY A 361 -24.17 18.27 -7.59
CA GLY A 361 -23.94 18.81 -6.25
C GLY A 361 -25.03 18.43 -5.24
N GLU A 362 -25.84 17.41 -5.54
CA GLU A 362 -26.87 16.90 -4.64
C GLU A 362 -26.26 16.05 -3.52
N ASP A 363 -26.94 16.01 -2.36
CA ASP A 363 -26.56 15.15 -1.25
C ASP A 363 -27.02 13.71 -1.51
N LEU A 364 -26.04 12.80 -1.58
CA LEU A 364 -26.26 11.40 -1.93
C LEU A 364 -26.71 10.53 -0.75
N ASN A 365 -26.48 10.97 0.50
CA ASN A 365 -26.76 10.19 1.73
C ASN A 365 -26.37 8.70 1.59
N LEU A 366 -25.15 8.43 1.11
CA LEU A 366 -24.64 7.08 0.91
C LEU A 366 -24.46 6.38 2.27
N LYS A 367 -24.74 5.07 2.30
CA LYS A 367 -24.56 4.23 3.49
C LYS A 367 -23.27 3.44 3.40
N ALA A 368 -22.70 3.10 4.55
CA ALA A 368 -21.57 2.19 4.64
C ALA A 368 -21.78 0.92 3.78
N PRO A 369 -20.79 0.50 2.97
CA PRO A 369 -19.40 0.99 2.92
C PRO A 369 -19.14 2.20 1.99
N TRP A 370 -20.18 2.87 1.49
CA TRP A 370 -20.07 3.95 0.50
C TRP A 370 -20.10 5.38 1.09
N ASP A 371 -20.01 5.51 2.41
CA ASP A 371 -20.16 6.75 3.17
C ASP A 371 -18.87 7.57 3.31
N ASP A 372 -17.77 7.14 2.67
CA ASP A 372 -16.50 7.85 2.70
C ASP A 372 -16.53 9.14 1.85
N PRO A 373 -16.05 10.30 2.38
CA PRO A 373 -15.93 11.55 1.62
C PRO A 373 -15.21 11.41 0.27
N PHE A 374 -14.20 10.55 0.20
CA PHE A 374 -13.45 10.27 -1.03
C PHE A 374 -14.36 9.73 -2.15
N ILE A 375 -15.42 8.99 -1.80
CA ILE A 375 -16.33 8.40 -2.79
C ILE A 375 -17.12 9.49 -3.52
N ILE A 376 -17.54 10.53 -2.81
CA ILE A 376 -18.25 11.68 -3.40
C ILE A 376 -17.32 12.43 -4.36
N GLU A 377 -16.06 12.64 -3.96
CA GLU A 377 -15.04 13.25 -4.83
C GLU A 377 -14.79 12.39 -6.07
N TRP A 378 -14.65 11.08 -5.88
CA TRP A 378 -14.41 10.10 -6.92
C TRP A 378 -15.55 10.00 -7.95
N LEU A 379 -16.81 10.02 -7.49
CA LEU A 379 -17.99 10.01 -8.36
C LEU A 379 -18.04 11.23 -9.30
N ARG A 380 -17.50 12.38 -8.87
CA ARG A 380 -17.41 13.60 -9.69
C ARG A 380 -16.30 13.54 -10.74
N LEU A 381 -15.37 12.59 -10.64
CA LEU A 381 -14.25 12.49 -11.57
C LEU A 381 -14.71 11.91 -12.92
N PRO A 382 -14.26 12.47 -14.04
CA PRO A 382 -14.44 11.82 -15.35
C PRO A 382 -13.48 10.63 -15.51
N PRO A 383 -13.81 9.64 -16.36
CA PRO A 383 -15.09 9.45 -17.05
C PRO A 383 -16.18 8.87 -16.13
N GLN A 384 -17.46 9.02 -16.48
CA GLN A 384 -18.56 8.31 -15.80
C GLN A 384 -18.46 6.80 -16.08
N LEU A 385 -18.55 5.98 -15.04
CA LEU A 385 -18.36 4.53 -15.13
C LEU A 385 -19.66 3.75 -15.31
N GLY A 386 -20.81 4.36 -14.99
CA GLY A 386 -22.09 3.63 -14.92
C GLY A 386 -22.51 2.91 -16.21
N ASP A 387 -22.07 3.40 -17.38
CA ASP A 387 -22.35 2.79 -18.70
C ASP A 387 -21.12 2.14 -19.36
N CYS A 388 -19.97 2.12 -18.68
CA CYS A 388 -18.75 1.52 -19.20
C CYS A 388 -18.68 0.02 -18.88
N ASP A 389 -18.28 -0.80 -19.87
CA ASP A 389 -17.92 -2.20 -19.61
C ASP A 389 -16.57 -2.26 -18.89
N LEU A 390 -16.60 -2.61 -17.61
CA LEU A 390 -15.40 -2.63 -16.76
C LEU A 390 -14.70 -3.99 -16.73
N ARG A 391 -15.20 -5.03 -17.43
CA ARG A 391 -14.61 -6.38 -17.37
C ARG A 391 -13.15 -6.38 -17.76
N GLY A 392 -12.78 -5.65 -18.82
CA GLY A 392 -11.41 -5.52 -19.27
C GLY A 392 -10.51 -4.82 -18.24
N VAL A 393 -11.01 -3.77 -17.61
CA VAL A 393 -10.31 -3.02 -16.54
C VAL A 393 -10.07 -3.91 -15.34
N LEU A 394 -11.08 -4.66 -14.90
CA LEU A 394 -10.98 -5.58 -13.77
C LEU A 394 -10.04 -6.74 -14.10
N TYR A 395 -10.04 -7.23 -15.35
CA TYR A 395 -9.16 -8.31 -15.80
C TYR A 395 -7.67 -7.95 -15.70
N VAL A 396 -7.30 -6.72 -16.07
CA VAL A 396 -5.91 -6.25 -15.93
C VAL A 396 -5.56 -5.81 -14.51
N SER A 397 -6.56 -5.65 -13.64
CA SER A 397 -6.40 -5.21 -12.24
C SER A 397 -6.33 -6.36 -11.23
N ARG A 398 -6.09 -7.60 -11.68
CA ARG A 398 -6.13 -8.86 -10.87
C ARG A 398 -4.97 -9.03 -9.86
N GLU A 399 -4.54 -7.99 -9.16
CA GLU A 399 -3.54 -8.13 -8.08
C GLU A 399 -4.10 -8.81 -6.82
N HIS A 400 -5.41 -8.67 -6.54
CA HIS A 400 -5.97 -9.01 -5.22
C HIS A 400 -7.02 -10.13 -5.20
N ALA A 401 -7.55 -10.58 -6.34
CA ALA A 401 -8.47 -11.72 -6.38
C ALA A 401 -8.58 -12.34 -7.78
N PRO A 402 -8.73 -13.67 -7.90
CA PRO A 402 -9.16 -14.27 -9.15
C PRO A 402 -10.58 -13.79 -9.48
N LEU A 403 -10.77 -13.22 -10.69
CA LEU A 403 -12.11 -13.12 -11.27
C LEU A 403 -12.58 -14.55 -11.53
N ILE A 404 -13.47 -15.05 -10.68
CA ILE A 404 -14.23 -16.26 -10.94
C ILE A 404 -15.55 -15.75 -11.51
N THR A 405 -15.66 -15.77 -12.84
CA THR A 405 -16.95 -15.55 -13.47
C THR A 405 -17.89 -16.68 -13.06
N PRO A 406 -19.21 -16.44 -13.02
CA PRO A 406 -20.16 -17.53 -12.84
C PRO A 406 -19.96 -18.66 -13.87
N GLU A 407 -19.49 -18.33 -15.09
CA GLU A 407 -19.13 -19.32 -16.12
C GLU A 407 -17.96 -20.22 -15.71
N ASP A 408 -16.95 -19.71 -14.98
CA ASP A 408 -15.81 -20.52 -14.50
C ASP A 408 -16.21 -21.59 -13.46
N ARG A 409 -17.42 -21.50 -12.91
CA ARG A 409 -17.99 -22.51 -12.00
C ARG A 409 -18.79 -23.59 -12.73
N LEU A 410 -19.00 -23.43 -14.03
CA LEU A 410 -19.75 -24.35 -14.87
C LEU A 410 -18.77 -25.22 -15.66
N THR A 411 -19.11 -26.49 -15.80
CA THR A 411 -18.47 -27.36 -16.80
C THR A 411 -18.81 -26.90 -18.21
N SER A 412 -18.01 -27.27 -19.21
CA SER A 412 -18.29 -26.92 -20.61
C SER A 412 -19.69 -27.36 -21.06
N GLU A 413 -20.16 -28.51 -20.56
CA GLU A 413 -21.51 -29.00 -20.81
C GLU A 413 -22.57 -28.11 -20.16
N ALA A 414 -22.37 -27.67 -18.91
CA ALA A 414 -23.31 -26.78 -18.24
C ALA A 414 -23.34 -25.37 -18.87
N VAL A 415 -22.22 -24.87 -19.42
CA VAL A 415 -22.19 -23.62 -20.20
C VAL A 415 -22.99 -23.74 -21.50
N GLU A 416 -22.85 -24.85 -22.22
CA GLU A 416 -23.64 -25.13 -23.44
C GLU A 416 -25.14 -25.16 -23.11
N LEU A 417 -25.52 -25.88 -22.06
CA LEU A 417 -26.92 -25.99 -21.62
C LEU A 417 -27.48 -24.65 -21.15
N LEU A 418 -26.70 -23.86 -20.40
CA LEU A 418 -27.10 -22.51 -19.99
C LEU A 418 -27.32 -21.61 -21.21
N THR A 419 -26.43 -21.65 -22.19
CA THR A 419 -26.55 -20.88 -23.43
C THR A 419 -27.82 -21.26 -24.18
N ALA A 420 -28.08 -22.55 -24.34
CA ALA A 420 -29.31 -23.05 -24.96
C ALA A 420 -30.58 -22.61 -24.22
N LEU A 421 -30.56 -22.61 -22.88
CA LEU A 421 -31.69 -22.14 -22.07
C LEU A 421 -31.92 -20.62 -22.19
N LEU A 422 -30.87 -19.82 -22.39
CA LEU A 422 -30.99 -18.36 -22.54
C LEU A 422 -31.41 -17.94 -23.96
N GLU A 423 -30.92 -18.64 -24.98
CA GLU A 423 -31.24 -18.36 -26.39
C GLU A 423 -32.59 -18.96 -26.82
N HIS A 424 -32.90 -20.16 -26.34
CA HIS A 424 -34.10 -20.92 -26.71
C HIS A 424 -34.87 -21.43 -25.47
N PRO A 425 -35.33 -20.53 -24.58
CA PRO A 425 -35.97 -20.91 -23.33
C PRO A 425 -37.25 -21.74 -23.50
N ASP A 426 -38.01 -21.54 -24.59
CA ASP A 426 -39.23 -22.33 -24.90
C ASP A 426 -38.93 -23.82 -25.17
N MET A 427 -37.69 -24.13 -25.55
CA MET A 427 -37.24 -25.50 -25.84
C MET A 427 -36.60 -26.17 -24.62
N ALA A 428 -36.65 -25.54 -23.43
CA ALA A 428 -36.02 -26.07 -22.21
C ALA A 428 -36.46 -27.51 -21.87
N GLY A 429 -37.72 -27.87 -22.16
CA GLY A 429 -38.23 -29.23 -21.96
C GLY A 429 -37.48 -30.30 -22.76
N SER A 430 -36.94 -29.95 -23.94
CA SER A 430 -36.21 -30.89 -24.82
C SER A 430 -34.81 -31.23 -24.34
N ILE A 431 -34.23 -30.39 -23.47
CA ILE A 431 -32.89 -30.59 -22.89
C ILE A 431 -32.94 -30.98 -21.41
N LYS A 432 -34.14 -31.26 -20.88
CA LYS A 432 -34.36 -31.65 -19.47
C LYS A 432 -33.52 -32.85 -19.06
N ASP A 433 -33.46 -33.89 -19.90
CA ASP A 433 -32.69 -35.11 -19.59
C ASP A 433 -31.19 -34.84 -19.46
N ARG A 434 -30.64 -33.89 -20.23
CA ARG A 434 -29.24 -33.43 -20.12
C ARG A 434 -29.01 -32.54 -18.89
N LEU A 435 -30.03 -31.80 -18.45
CA LEU A 435 -29.94 -30.98 -17.24
C LEU A 435 -29.96 -31.81 -15.95
N VAL A 436 -30.56 -33.01 -15.97
CA VAL A 436 -30.57 -33.93 -14.81
C VAL A 436 -29.16 -34.39 -14.43
N SER A 437 -28.25 -34.51 -15.41
CA SER A 437 -26.85 -34.88 -15.15
C SER A 437 -25.98 -33.75 -14.63
N VAL A 438 -26.49 -32.51 -14.59
CA VAL A 438 -25.73 -31.34 -14.11
C VAL A 438 -25.68 -31.34 -12.58
N PRO A 439 -24.49 -31.18 -11.95
CA PRO A 439 -24.37 -31.09 -10.50
C PRO A 439 -25.20 -29.94 -9.89
N ARG A 440 -25.74 -30.14 -8.68
CA ARG A 440 -26.57 -29.12 -7.99
C ARG A 440 -25.92 -27.73 -7.86
N PRO A 441 -24.60 -27.60 -7.58
CA PRO A 441 -23.96 -26.29 -7.55
C PRO A 441 -24.03 -25.55 -8.89
N GLU A 442 -23.89 -26.28 -10.00
CA GLU A 442 -23.97 -25.74 -11.36
C GLU A 442 -25.42 -25.38 -11.73
N LEU A 443 -26.40 -26.21 -11.34
CA LEU A 443 -27.83 -25.88 -11.48
C LEU A 443 -28.21 -24.60 -10.72
N SER A 444 -27.60 -24.36 -9.56
CA SER A 444 -27.80 -23.11 -8.81
C SER A 444 -27.27 -21.89 -9.57
N VAL A 445 -26.11 -22.02 -10.22
CA VAL A 445 -25.52 -20.94 -11.05
C VAL A 445 -26.34 -20.72 -12.33
N ILE A 446 -26.83 -21.79 -12.96
CA ILE A 446 -27.76 -21.72 -14.10
C ILE A 446 -29.02 -20.96 -13.69
N MET A 447 -29.61 -21.31 -12.55
CA MET A 447 -30.81 -20.63 -12.04
C MET A 447 -30.55 -19.15 -11.74
N ASP A 448 -29.37 -18.79 -11.21
CA ASP A 448 -28.99 -17.39 -10.98
C ASP A 448 -29.04 -16.57 -12.28
N ARG A 449 -28.47 -17.12 -13.36
CA ARG A 449 -28.44 -16.49 -14.68
C ARG A 449 -29.83 -16.40 -15.31
N LEU A 450 -30.63 -17.47 -15.21
CA LEU A 450 -32.02 -17.45 -15.68
C LEU A 450 -32.85 -16.39 -14.95
N LEU A 451 -32.72 -16.29 -13.62
CA LEU A 451 -33.42 -15.27 -12.83
C LEU A 451 -32.92 -13.85 -13.14
N ALA A 452 -31.61 -13.67 -13.39
CA ALA A 452 -31.06 -12.39 -13.81
C ALA A 452 -31.66 -11.93 -15.15
N ARG A 453 -31.74 -12.84 -16.14
CA ARG A 453 -32.43 -12.58 -17.42
C ARG A 453 -33.93 -12.33 -17.22
N ALA A 454 -34.57 -13.10 -16.35
CA ALA A 454 -35.98 -12.96 -16.02
C ALA A 454 -36.32 -11.59 -15.40
N ARG A 455 -35.42 -10.97 -14.63
CA ARG A 455 -35.63 -9.62 -14.07
C ARG A 455 -35.89 -8.55 -15.13
N GLN A 456 -35.40 -8.75 -16.36
CA GLN A 456 -35.56 -7.81 -17.46
C GLN A 456 -36.95 -7.87 -18.10
N VAL A 457 -37.75 -8.90 -17.77
CA VAL A 457 -39.11 -9.10 -18.30
C VAL A 457 -40.10 -8.21 -17.56
N GLN A 458 -40.83 -7.39 -18.32
CA GLN A 458 -41.80 -6.42 -17.78
C GLN A 458 -43.21 -7.01 -17.58
N GLU A 459 -43.57 -8.06 -18.32
CA GLU A 459 -44.90 -8.70 -18.21
C GLU A 459 -44.79 -10.19 -17.87
N TRP A 460 -45.41 -10.56 -16.75
CA TRP A 460 -45.39 -11.91 -16.16
C TRP A 460 -46.72 -12.63 -16.41
N GLY A 461 -46.95 -12.97 -17.68
CA GLY A 461 -47.98 -13.94 -18.09
C GLY A 461 -47.38 -15.33 -18.26
N VAL A 462 -46.89 -15.65 -19.45
CA VAL A 462 -46.10 -16.86 -19.66
C VAL A 462 -44.91 -16.48 -20.54
N PRO A 463 -43.94 -15.70 -20.01
CA PRO A 463 -42.77 -15.34 -20.79
C PRO A 463 -41.94 -16.60 -21.06
N PRO A 464 -41.28 -16.72 -22.23
CA PRO A 464 -40.47 -17.89 -22.59
C PRO A 464 -39.49 -18.34 -21.49
N ILE A 465 -38.82 -17.38 -20.86
CA ILE A 465 -37.86 -17.63 -19.77
C ILE A 465 -38.45 -18.37 -18.56
N LEU A 466 -39.78 -18.29 -18.35
CA LEU A 466 -40.45 -19.03 -17.30
C LEU A 466 -40.35 -20.55 -17.54
N GLU A 467 -40.39 -21.00 -18.80
CA GLU A 467 -40.26 -22.42 -19.12
C GLU A 467 -38.89 -22.97 -18.70
N ALA A 468 -37.81 -22.23 -19.03
CA ALA A 468 -36.46 -22.56 -18.60
C ALA A 468 -36.33 -22.63 -17.06
N CYS A 469 -36.89 -21.65 -16.34
CA CYS A 469 -36.89 -21.66 -14.88
C CYS A 469 -37.70 -22.83 -14.29
N LEU A 470 -38.82 -23.19 -14.90
CA LEU A 470 -39.66 -24.31 -14.46
C LEU A 470 -38.95 -25.64 -14.62
N VAL A 471 -38.29 -25.87 -15.76
CA VAL A 471 -37.52 -27.10 -16.00
C VAL A 471 -36.40 -27.26 -14.96
N VAL A 472 -35.65 -26.20 -14.66
CA VAL A 472 -34.61 -26.24 -13.63
C VAL A 472 -35.20 -26.46 -12.23
N ALA A 473 -36.33 -25.81 -11.92
CA ALA A 473 -37.04 -25.97 -10.64
C ALA A 473 -37.61 -27.37 -10.42
N GLU A 474 -38.01 -28.06 -11.49
CA GLU A 474 -38.47 -29.45 -11.45
C GLU A 474 -37.33 -30.44 -11.17
N ILE A 475 -36.11 -30.14 -11.64
CA ILE A 475 -34.92 -30.98 -11.43
C ILE A 475 -34.37 -30.80 -10.02
N ASP A 476 -34.27 -29.56 -9.52
CA ASP A 476 -33.74 -29.24 -8.19
C ASP A 476 -34.77 -28.45 -7.35
N PRO A 477 -35.52 -29.10 -6.44
CA PRO A 477 -36.58 -28.46 -5.65
C PRO A 477 -36.19 -27.18 -4.88
N PRO A 478 -34.97 -27.03 -4.34
CA PRO A 478 -34.49 -25.76 -3.81
C PRO A 478 -34.57 -24.59 -4.80
N GLN A 479 -34.28 -24.80 -6.09
CA GLN A 479 -34.42 -23.74 -7.11
C GLN A 479 -35.89 -23.35 -7.32
N GLY A 480 -36.83 -24.29 -7.14
CA GLY A 480 -38.26 -23.99 -7.14
C GLY A 480 -38.67 -23.00 -6.04
N GLN A 481 -38.09 -23.11 -4.84
CA GLN A 481 -38.33 -22.12 -3.77
C GLN A 481 -37.74 -20.74 -4.12
N ARG A 482 -36.60 -20.70 -4.81
CA ARG A 482 -35.99 -19.45 -5.28
C ARG A 482 -36.83 -18.79 -6.37
N LEU A 483 -37.37 -19.57 -7.30
CA LEU A 483 -38.33 -19.11 -8.30
C LEU A 483 -39.60 -18.56 -7.64
N ALA A 484 -40.10 -19.25 -6.61
CA ALA A 484 -41.27 -18.82 -5.85
C ALA A 484 -41.05 -17.47 -5.17
N GLY A 485 -39.90 -17.27 -4.51
CA GLY A 485 -39.52 -15.99 -3.93
C GLY A 485 -39.45 -14.90 -5.00
N PHE A 486 -38.74 -15.17 -6.11
CA PHE A 486 -38.62 -14.23 -7.23
C PHE A 486 -39.97 -13.79 -7.81
N LEU A 487 -40.91 -14.74 -8.01
CA LEU A 487 -42.26 -14.46 -8.51
C LEU A 487 -43.12 -13.70 -7.49
N SER A 488 -42.94 -13.98 -6.21
CA SER A 488 -43.63 -13.26 -5.13
C SER A 488 -43.17 -11.80 -5.04
N ASP A 489 -41.89 -11.54 -5.34
CA ASP A 489 -41.28 -10.20 -5.36
C ASP A 489 -41.51 -9.43 -6.68
N ARG A 490 -42.38 -9.91 -7.58
CA ARG A 490 -42.74 -9.16 -8.79
C ARG A 490 -43.81 -8.11 -8.45
N PRO A 491 -43.69 -6.85 -8.92
CA PRO A 491 -44.74 -5.86 -8.77
C PRO A 491 -46.08 -6.40 -9.28
N GLY A 492 -47.15 -6.27 -8.49
CA GLY A 492 -48.45 -6.86 -8.80
C GLY A 492 -49.03 -6.45 -10.16
N ALA A 493 -48.70 -5.24 -10.63
CA ALA A 493 -49.08 -4.72 -11.94
C ALA A 493 -48.47 -5.51 -13.13
N GLN A 494 -47.33 -6.16 -12.92
CA GLN A 494 -46.65 -6.94 -13.97
C GLN A 494 -47.25 -8.35 -14.13
N VAL A 495 -47.97 -8.87 -13.14
CA VAL A 495 -48.50 -10.24 -13.13
C VAL A 495 -49.80 -10.36 -13.94
N LYS A 496 -49.86 -11.32 -14.86
CA LYS A 496 -51.05 -11.59 -15.71
C LYS A 496 -51.69 -12.93 -15.37
N ALA A 497 -53.02 -13.03 -15.56
CA ALA A 497 -53.81 -14.17 -15.07
C ALA A 497 -53.45 -15.53 -15.68
N ASN A 498 -52.87 -15.55 -16.88
CA ASN A 498 -52.48 -16.78 -17.58
C ASN A 498 -51.23 -17.46 -16.99
N ILE A 499 -50.49 -16.82 -16.08
CA ILE A 499 -49.39 -17.47 -15.36
C ILE A 499 -49.89 -18.53 -14.36
N VAL A 500 -51.06 -18.27 -13.76
CA VAL A 500 -51.65 -19.08 -12.69
C VAL A 500 -51.82 -20.55 -13.11
N PRO A 501 -52.46 -20.88 -14.25
CA PRO A 501 -52.58 -22.27 -14.68
C PRO A 501 -51.24 -22.92 -15.03
N LYS A 502 -50.22 -22.15 -15.43
CA LYS A 502 -48.91 -22.67 -15.84
C LYS A 502 -48.07 -23.14 -14.66
N ILE A 503 -48.18 -22.47 -13.51
CA ILE A 503 -47.43 -22.82 -12.30
C ILE A 503 -48.26 -23.60 -11.27
N ALA A 504 -49.56 -23.79 -11.49
CA ALA A 504 -50.48 -24.37 -10.50
C ALA A 504 -50.08 -25.75 -9.97
N ASP A 505 -49.46 -26.57 -10.83
CA ASP A 505 -49.07 -27.94 -10.49
C ASP A 505 -47.75 -28.02 -9.71
N GLN A 506 -47.09 -26.88 -9.50
CA GLN A 506 -45.82 -26.80 -8.79
C GLN A 506 -46.03 -26.77 -7.28
N ALA A 507 -45.23 -27.53 -6.53
CA ALA A 507 -45.37 -27.68 -5.08
C ALA A 507 -45.23 -26.34 -4.32
N TRP A 508 -44.41 -25.42 -4.85
CA TRP A 508 -44.16 -24.09 -4.29
C TRP A 508 -45.19 -23.02 -4.72
N ALA A 509 -46.11 -23.32 -5.65
CA ALA A 509 -47.06 -22.32 -6.15
C ALA A 509 -48.03 -21.80 -5.08
N LYS A 510 -48.30 -22.59 -4.03
CA LYS A 510 -49.18 -22.20 -2.92
C LYS A 510 -48.68 -20.94 -2.18
N SER A 511 -47.37 -20.79 -1.99
CA SER A 511 -46.80 -19.62 -1.31
C SER A 511 -46.94 -18.37 -2.20
N VAL A 512 -46.62 -18.50 -3.49
CA VAL A 512 -46.75 -17.43 -4.48
C VAL A 512 -48.20 -16.93 -4.59
N PHE A 513 -49.15 -17.85 -4.71
CA PHE A 513 -50.57 -17.49 -4.78
C PHE A 513 -51.07 -16.80 -3.51
N SER A 514 -50.54 -17.16 -2.34
CA SER A 514 -50.91 -16.50 -1.09
C SER A 514 -50.33 -15.08 -1.02
N ALA A 515 -49.10 -14.86 -1.51
CA ALA A 515 -48.51 -13.52 -1.62
C ALA A 515 -49.32 -12.63 -2.57
N TRP A 516 -49.64 -13.12 -3.77
CA TRP A 516 -50.39 -12.35 -4.77
C TRP A 516 -51.86 -12.09 -4.40
N GLU A 517 -52.50 -12.95 -3.60
CA GLU A 517 -53.85 -12.67 -3.09
C GLU A 517 -53.86 -11.49 -2.11
N ASN A 518 -52.82 -11.40 -1.28
CA ASN A 518 -52.64 -10.37 -0.24
C ASN A 518 -52.09 -9.04 -0.79
N ASP A 519 -51.56 -9.02 -2.01
CA ASP A 519 -51.05 -7.83 -2.68
C ASP A 519 -52.19 -7.06 -3.37
N ASP A 520 -52.39 -5.80 -2.98
CA ASP A 520 -53.44 -4.93 -3.52
C ASP A 520 -53.19 -4.46 -4.96
N GLU A 521 -51.93 -4.50 -5.43
CA GLU A 521 -51.57 -4.14 -6.81
C GLU A 521 -51.86 -5.25 -7.83
N VAL A 522 -52.04 -6.50 -7.36
CA VAL A 522 -52.34 -7.63 -8.23
C VAL A 522 -53.77 -7.52 -8.78
N SER A 523 -53.87 -7.58 -10.11
CA SER A 523 -55.14 -7.38 -10.82
C SER A 523 -56.23 -8.41 -10.44
N LYS A 524 -57.50 -7.97 -10.46
CA LYS A 524 -58.68 -8.83 -10.19
C LYS A 524 -58.72 -10.12 -11.06
N PRO A 525 -58.36 -10.10 -12.37
CA PRO A 525 -58.29 -11.30 -13.18
C PRO A 525 -57.33 -12.37 -12.64
N VAL A 526 -56.17 -11.97 -12.09
CA VAL A 526 -55.19 -12.89 -11.49
C VAL A 526 -55.79 -13.52 -10.22
N LYS A 527 -56.33 -12.70 -9.31
CA LYS A 527 -56.97 -13.19 -8.08
C LYS A 527 -58.16 -14.12 -8.38
N ASN A 528 -58.92 -13.84 -9.45
CA ASN A 528 -60.00 -14.72 -9.90
C ASN A 528 -59.48 -16.05 -10.46
N ALA A 529 -58.39 -16.05 -11.23
CA ALA A 529 -57.76 -17.26 -11.74
C ALA A 529 -57.24 -18.16 -10.60
N ILE A 530 -56.65 -17.57 -9.54
CA ILE A 530 -56.22 -18.30 -8.34
C ILE A 530 -57.43 -18.92 -7.63
N LYS A 531 -58.50 -18.15 -7.41
CA LYS A 531 -59.74 -18.64 -6.77
C LYS A 531 -60.41 -19.75 -7.58
N GLN A 532 -60.45 -19.63 -8.91
CA GLN A 532 -60.98 -20.67 -9.79
C GLN A 532 -60.15 -21.96 -9.71
N ARG A 533 -58.82 -21.86 -9.69
CA ARG A 533 -57.95 -23.03 -9.54
C ARG A 533 -58.09 -23.71 -8.18
N ARG A 534 -58.22 -22.95 -7.09
CA ARG A 534 -58.53 -23.52 -5.76
C ARG A 534 -59.91 -24.19 -5.69
N LYS A 535 -60.92 -23.61 -6.34
CA LYS A 535 -62.27 -24.22 -6.44
C LYS A 535 -62.29 -25.50 -7.28
N ASN A 536 -61.41 -25.61 -8.26
CA ASN A 536 -61.30 -26.77 -9.14
C ASN A 536 -60.35 -27.88 -8.61
N GLY A 537 -59.67 -27.68 -7.47
CA GLY A 537 -58.55 -28.52 -7.04
C GLY A 537 -58.91 -29.68 -6.11
N ASN A 538 -59.30 -30.84 -6.68
CA ASN A 538 -58.93 -32.17 -6.16
C ASN A 538 -59.06 -33.29 -7.21
N ILE A 539 -58.53 -33.10 -8.42
CA ILE A 539 -58.32 -34.21 -9.36
C ILE A 539 -56.87 -34.17 -9.81
N SER A 540 -56.05 -35.06 -9.25
CA SER A 540 -54.79 -35.44 -9.88
C SER A 540 -55.13 -36.22 -11.15
N VAL A 541 -54.67 -35.74 -12.30
CA VAL A 541 -54.58 -36.58 -13.49
C VAL A 541 -53.17 -37.17 -13.44
N LYS A 542 -53.12 -38.50 -13.33
CA LYS A 542 -51.91 -39.31 -13.44
C LYS A 542 -51.29 -39.21 -14.82
#